data_AF-A0A970JAC8-F1
#
_entry.id   AF-A0A970JAC8-F1
#
_cell.length_a   1.000
_cell.length_b   1.000
_cell.length_c   1.000
_cell.angle_alpha   90.00
_cell.angle_beta   90.00
_cell.angle_gamma   90.00
#
_symmetry.space_group_name_H-M   'P 1'
#
loop_
_entity.id
_entity.type
_entity.pdbx_description
1 polymer ?
#
loop_
_entity_poly.entity_id
_entity_poly.type
_entity_poly.pdbx_seq_one_letter_code
_entity_poly.pdbx_strand_id
1 'polypeptide(L)' 'KENLLYKDLEVQSPYNTYKNPGLPPGPIASPGLKSIEAALYPADTDYLYFFAKKDGTHVFSKTFKEHIQLQNKYKSGLLE' A
#
# COMPACT_ATOMS: atom_id res chain seq x y z
N LYS A 1 0.80 20.39 1.69
CA LYS A 1 -0.47 19.83 1.20
C LYS A 1 -0.78 18.63 2.08
N GLU A 2 -1.84 18.67 2.89
CA GLU A 2 -2.05 17.65 3.94
C GLU A 2 -2.71 16.36 3.41
N ASN A 3 -3.49 16.46 2.34
CA ASN A 3 -4.21 15.31 1.78
C ASN A 3 -4.00 15.21 0.26
N LEU A 4 -3.90 13.97 -0.22
CA LEU A 4 -3.78 13.62 -1.63
C LEU A 4 -5.18 13.32 -2.20
N LEU A 5 -5.51 13.91 -3.36
CA LEU A 5 -6.82 13.79 -4.00
C LEU A 5 -6.77 12.78 -5.15
N TYR A 6 -7.93 12.23 -5.57
CA TYR A 6 -8.00 11.33 -6.73
C TYR A 6 -7.40 11.93 -8.00
N LYS A 7 -7.62 13.23 -8.25
CA LYS A 7 -7.01 13.93 -9.39
C LYS A 7 -5.49 13.95 -9.35
N ASP A 8 -4.88 13.91 -8.16
CA ASP A 8 -3.43 13.92 -8.02
C ASP A 8 -2.82 12.56 -8.41
N LEU A 9 -3.60 11.46 -8.33
CA LEU A 9 -3.19 10.12 -8.76
C LEU A 9 -3.04 10.01 -10.29
N GLU A 10 -3.59 10.95 -11.04
CA GLU A 10 -3.58 10.94 -12.51
C GLU A 10 -2.40 11.70 -13.12
N VAL A 11 -1.54 12.30 -12.29
CA VAL A 11 -0.37 13.08 -12.74
C VAL A 11 0.53 12.26 -13.67
N GLN A 12 0.96 12.86 -14.77
CA GLN A 12 1.94 12.25 -15.67
C GLN A 12 3.35 12.48 -15.09
N SER A 13 3.93 11.42 -14.54
CA SER A 13 5.28 11.42 -13.98
C SER A 13 5.86 10.03 -14.08
N PRO A 14 7.17 9.87 -14.36
CA PRO A 14 7.80 8.55 -14.33
C PRO A 14 7.81 7.92 -12.92
N TYR A 15 7.55 8.70 -11.86
CA TYR A 15 7.41 8.21 -10.49
C TYR A 15 6.00 7.75 -10.12
N ASN A 16 4.99 7.93 -10.99
CA ASN A 16 3.62 7.57 -10.67
C ASN A 16 3.37 6.06 -10.87
N THR A 17 3.40 5.30 -9.78
CA THR A 17 3.15 3.84 -9.78
C THR A 17 1.68 3.46 -9.96
N TYR A 18 0.73 4.41 -9.94
CA TYR A 18 -0.64 4.14 -10.39
C TYR A 18 -0.74 4.02 -11.92
N LYS A 19 0.21 4.61 -12.66
CA LYS A 19 0.21 4.65 -14.13
C LYS A 19 1.30 3.80 -14.77
N ASN A 20 2.46 3.68 -14.13
CA ASN A 20 3.62 2.96 -14.66
C ASN A 20 3.85 1.67 -13.86
N PRO A 21 3.82 0.48 -14.48
CA PRO A 21 4.13 -0.77 -13.80
C PRO A 21 5.62 -0.88 -13.45
N GLY A 22 5.93 -1.55 -12.33
CA GLY A 22 7.29 -1.74 -11.84
C GLY A 22 7.74 -0.67 -10.86
N LEU A 23 9.06 -0.58 -10.66
CA LEU A 23 9.67 0.40 -9.76
C LEU A 23 9.84 1.77 -10.44
N PRO A 24 9.76 2.89 -9.70
CA PRO A 24 10.10 4.20 -10.23
C PRO A 24 11.60 4.30 -10.61
N PRO A 25 12.02 5.33 -11.38
CA PRO A 25 13.41 5.49 -11.84
C PRO A 25 14.46 5.60 -10.73
N GLY A 26 14.04 5.94 -9.50
CA GLY A 26 14.90 6.09 -8.35
C GLY A 26 14.12 6.09 -7.03
N PRO A 27 14.82 6.10 -5.88
CA PRO A 27 14.18 6.13 -4.57
C PRO A 27 13.44 7.45 -4.34
N ILE A 28 12.35 7.40 -3.56
CA ILE A 28 11.55 8.57 -3.18
C ILE A 28 11.96 9.16 -1.82
N ALA A 29 12.81 8.45 -1.08
CA ALA A 29 13.26 8.82 0.27
C ALA A 29 14.57 8.08 0.61
N SER A 30 15.18 8.46 1.73
CA SER A 30 16.31 7.73 2.33
C SER A 30 15.79 6.62 3.26
N PRO A 31 15.93 5.33 2.92
CA PRO A 31 15.41 4.24 3.74
C PRO A 31 16.25 4.03 5.00
N GLY A 32 15.60 3.71 6.12
CA GLY A 32 16.27 3.24 7.33
C GLY A 32 16.68 1.76 7.23
N LEU A 33 17.51 1.29 8.17
CA LEU A 33 18.03 -0.09 8.16
C LEU A 33 16.92 -1.16 8.04
N LYS A 34 15.85 -1.04 8.85
CA LYS A 34 14.72 -1.97 8.81
C LYS A 34 14.03 -2.04 7.43
N SER A 35 13.97 -0.91 6.71
CA SER A 35 13.39 -0.89 5.36
C SER A 35 14.30 -1.56 4.33
N ILE A 36 15.62 -1.43 4.50
CA ILE A 36 16.62 -2.12 3.66
C ILE A 36 16.55 -3.63 3.91
N GLU A 37 16.51 -4.06 5.17
CA GLU A 37 16.39 -5.47 5.54
C GLU A 37 15.10 -6.09 4.97
N ALA A 38 13.96 -5.40 5.08
CA ALA A 38 12.69 -5.91 4.54
C ALA A 38 12.69 -6.02 3.00
N ALA A 39 13.44 -5.16 2.30
CA ALA A 39 13.59 -5.24 0.85
C ALA A 39 14.51 -6.40 0.41
N LEU A 40 15.56 -6.69 1.18
CA LEU A 40 16.50 -7.79 0.90
C LEU A 40 15.96 -9.17 1.34
N TYR A 41 15.22 -9.20 2.44
CA TYR A 41 14.72 -10.41 3.09
C TYR A 41 13.21 -10.29 3.37
N PRO A 42 12.36 -10.26 2.33
CA PRO A 42 10.92 -10.14 2.52
C PRO A 42 10.34 -11.40 3.17
N ALA A 43 9.18 -11.25 3.80
CA ALA A 43 8.41 -12.41 4.26
C ALA A 43 7.88 -13.22 3.06
N ASP A 44 7.92 -14.54 3.17
CA ASP A 44 7.34 -15.45 2.16
C ASP A 44 5.83 -15.52 2.32
N THR A 45 5.10 -14.79 1.47
CA THR A 45 3.63 -14.68 1.54
C THR A 45 3.01 -14.47 0.16
N ASP A 46 1.75 -14.85 0.01
CA ASP A 46 0.96 -14.59 -1.21
C ASP A 46 0.16 -13.28 -1.16
N TYR A 47 0.47 -12.37 -0.23
CA TYR A 47 -0.31 -11.15 -0.05
C TYR A 47 -0.05 -10.15 -1.18
N LEU A 48 -1.12 -9.64 -1.78
CA LEU A 48 -1.06 -8.66 -2.87
C LEU A 48 -1.68 -7.31 -2.50
N TYR A 49 -2.51 -7.27 -1.46
CA TYR A 49 -3.25 -6.07 -1.08
C TYR A 49 -3.17 -5.84 0.43
N PHE A 50 -3.05 -4.58 0.85
CA PHE A 50 -3.09 -4.19 2.25
C PHE A 50 -3.79 -2.84 2.45
N PHE A 51 -4.28 -2.58 3.66
CA PHE A 51 -4.71 -1.24 4.09
C PHE A 51 -4.41 -1.04 5.58
N ALA A 52 -4.16 0.22 5.95
CA ALA A 52 -3.89 0.60 7.34
C ALA A 52 -5.17 0.72 8.16
N LYS A 53 -5.15 0.23 9.39
CA LYS A 53 -6.17 0.46 10.41
C LYS A 53 -5.84 1.73 11.22
N LYS A 54 -6.84 2.24 11.95
CA LYS A 54 -6.68 3.42 12.82
C LYS A 54 -5.72 3.18 14.00
N ASP A 55 -5.52 1.94 14.40
CA ASP A 55 -4.60 1.52 15.47
C ASP A 55 -3.13 1.45 15.02
N GLY A 56 -2.82 1.79 13.76
CA GLY A 56 -1.48 1.76 13.20
C GLY A 56 -1.02 0.41 12.67
N THR A 57 -1.85 -0.63 12.77
CA THR A 57 -1.56 -1.94 12.16
C THR A 57 -2.16 -2.07 10.76
N HIS A 58 -1.80 -3.13 10.04
CA HIS A 58 -2.22 -3.36 8.65
C HIS A 58 -3.01 -4.65 8.52
N VAL A 59 -3.99 -4.65 7.62
CA VAL A 59 -4.73 -5.85 7.20
C VAL A 59 -4.23 -6.26 5.82
N PHE A 60 -3.86 -7.51 5.65
CA PHE A 60 -3.35 -8.08 4.40
C PHE A 60 -4.36 -9.06 3.78
N SER A 61 -4.34 -9.17 2.45
CA SER A 61 -5.26 -10.02 1.68
C SER A 61 -4.62 -10.50 0.39
N LYS A 62 -4.96 -11.72 -0.03
CA LYS A 62 -4.38 -12.38 -1.22
C LYS A 62 -5.07 -11.96 -2.51
N THR A 63 -6.37 -11.66 -2.42
CA THR A 63 -7.19 -11.33 -3.59
C THR A 63 -7.87 -9.98 -3.46
N PHE A 64 -8.16 -9.34 -4.58
CA PHE A 64 -8.90 -8.07 -4.60
C PHE A 64 -10.30 -8.20 -3.97
N LYS A 65 -10.99 -9.32 -4.20
CA LYS A 65 -12.32 -9.57 -3.62
C LYS A 65 -12.26 -9.59 -2.10
N GLU A 66 -11.30 -10.31 -1.54
CA GLU A 66 -11.07 -10.36 -0.10
C GLU A 66 -10.72 -8.97 0.46
N HIS A 67 -9.84 -8.24 -0.21
CA HIS A 67 -9.45 -6.89 0.17
C HIS A 67 -10.66 -5.96 0.33
N ILE A 68 -11.55 -5.92 -0.67
CA ILE A 68 -12.76 -5.09 -0.65
C ILE A 68 -13.75 -5.55 0.42
N GLN A 69 -13.93 -6.87 0.60
CA GLN A 69 -14.79 -7.41 1.65
C GLN A 69 -14.31 -7.01 3.04
N LEU A 70 -13.00 -7.12 3.31
CA LEU A 70 -12.41 -6.71 4.57
C LEU A 70 -12.57 -5.20 4.78
N GLN A 71 -12.23 -4.38 3.79
CA GLN A 71 -12.44 -2.93 3.90
C GLN A 71 -13.88 -2.57 4.27
N ASN A 72 -14.87 -3.20 3.64
CA ASN A 72 -16.27 -2.93 3.92
C ASN A 72 -16.67 -3.35 5.34
N LYS A 73 -16.19 -4.51 5.81
CA LYS A 73 -16.46 -4.97 7.19
C LYS A 73 -15.86 -4.04 8.24
N TYR A 74 -14.61 -3.58 8.04
CA TYR A 74 -13.99 -2.60 8.94
C TYR A 74 -14.68 -1.24 8.89
N LYS A 75 -15.14 -0.79 7.71
CA LYS A 75 -15.90 0.46 7.57
C LYS A 75 -17.27 0.39 8.26
N SER A 76 -17.92 -0.77 8.26
CA SER A 76 -19.23 -0.97 8.87
C SER A 76 -19.17 -1.35 10.35
N GLY A 77 -17.99 -1.44 10.97
CA GLY A 77 -17.81 -1.86 12.37
C GLY A 77 -18.10 -3.33 12.65
N LEU A 78 -18.15 -4.18 11.61
CA LEU A 78 -18.38 -5.62 11.75
C LEU A 78 -17.11 -6.40 12.15
N LEU A 79 -15.96 -5.74 12.05
CA LEU A 79 -14.67 -6.20 12.54
C LEU A 79 -14.03 -4.99 13.23
N GLU A 80 -13.95 -5.03 14.56
CA GLU A 80 -13.10 -4.13 15.36
C GLU A 80 -11.78 -4.82 15.65
#